data_AF-A0A2Z7BI55-F1
#
_entry.id   AF-A0A2Z7BI55-F1
#
_cell.length_a   1.000
_cell.length_b   1.000
_cell.length_c   1.000
_cell.angle_alpha   90.00
_cell.angle_beta   90.00
_cell.angle_gamma   90.00
#
_symmetry.space_group_name_H-M   'P 1'
#
loop_
_entity.id
_entity.type
_entity.pdbx_description
1 polymer ?
#
loop_
_entity_poly.entity_id
_entity_poly.type
_entity_poly.pdbx_seq_one_letter_code
_entity_poly.pdbx_strand_id
1 'polypeptide(L)'
;MVSPSITFPILLLVTLSLTTSRVSATKQAVHPYNGNEIYLQKLAALDAITLSIEELQQLRNFVNLIPKLKNRQMLNLQTLNLLFNVDGLVFEMGDLKSTLHRVRHLKDEHLMFDAYTLRRKMARIVTLGKICSSSLVNNVDLIVLSMLNRKIEDLDMVVDNAVCRVLELKTGQFSG
;
A
#
# COMPACT_ATOMS: atom_id res chain seq x y z
N MET A 1 68.79 -0.48 -2.50
CA MET A 1 67.77 -1.38 -1.92
C MET A 1 66.71 -1.61 -2.98
N VAL A 2 66.27 -2.86 -3.10
CA VAL A 2 65.63 -3.46 -4.29
C VAL A 2 64.13 -3.63 -4.06
N SER A 3 63.35 -3.43 -5.14
CA SER A 3 61.95 -3.87 -5.40
C SER A 3 60.77 -3.12 -4.74
N PRO A 4 59.53 -3.24 -5.28
CA PRO A 4 59.14 -3.01 -6.68
C PRO A 4 57.84 -2.17 -6.78
N SER A 5 57.73 -1.30 -7.80
CA SER A 5 56.45 -0.64 -8.12
C SER A 5 55.56 -1.61 -8.90
N ILE A 6 54.47 -2.02 -8.27
CA ILE A 6 53.46 -2.94 -8.81
C ILE A 6 52.70 -2.22 -9.94
N THR A 7 52.91 -2.68 -11.16
CA THR A 7 52.15 -2.33 -12.36
C THR A 7 50.78 -3.00 -12.30
N PHE A 8 49.73 -2.21 -12.08
CA PHE A 8 48.34 -2.65 -12.33
C PHE A 8 47.85 -2.05 -13.65
N PRO A 9 47.59 -2.85 -14.69
CA PRO A 9 46.68 -2.43 -15.75
C PRO A 9 45.27 -2.90 -15.38
N ILE A 10 44.43 -1.98 -14.90
CA ILE A 10 43.00 -2.22 -14.79
C ILE A 10 42.44 -2.23 -16.21
N LEU A 11 42.18 -3.45 -16.66
CA LEU A 11 41.39 -3.79 -17.83
C LEU A 11 39.93 -3.35 -17.58
N LEU A 12 39.45 -2.33 -18.27
CA LEU A 12 38.01 -2.05 -18.34
C LEU A 12 37.61 -1.77 -19.79
N LEU A 13 37.51 -2.87 -20.55
CA LEU A 13 36.85 -2.90 -21.85
C LEU A 13 35.35 -2.69 -21.63
N VAL A 14 34.89 -1.46 -21.86
CA VAL A 14 33.47 -1.14 -22.02
C VAL A 14 33.07 -1.56 -23.43
N THR A 15 32.48 -2.74 -23.58
CA THR A 15 31.79 -3.11 -24.82
C THR A 15 30.32 -2.71 -24.72
N LEU A 16 30.04 -1.60 -25.39
CA LEU A 16 28.73 -1.03 -25.64
C LEU A 16 27.96 -1.94 -26.62
N SER A 17 27.17 -2.90 -26.12
CA SER A 17 26.23 -3.65 -26.95
C SER A 17 24.93 -2.86 -27.12
N LEU A 18 24.95 -1.88 -28.02
CA LEU A 18 23.72 -1.39 -28.67
C LEU A 18 23.15 -2.53 -29.50
N THR A 19 22.19 -3.28 -28.94
CA THR A 19 21.23 -4.03 -29.74
C THR A 19 19.95 -3.21 -29.83
N THR A 20 19.88 -2.41 -30.88
CA THR A 20 18.62 -1.84 -31.37
C THR A 20 17.77 -2.96 -31.96
N SER A 21 17.12 -3.73 -31.10
CA SER A 21 16.04 -4.60 -31.53
C SER A 21 14.88 -3.71 -31.98
N ARG A 22 14.75 -3.58 -33.30
CA ARG A 22 13.59 -3.03 -33.98
C ARG A 22 12.34 -3.74 -33.43
N VAL A 23 11.60 -3.06 -32.57
CA VAL A 23 10.22 -3.44 -32.23
C VAL A 23 9.42 -3.24 -33.51
N SER A 24 9.28 -4.32 -34.28
CA SER A 24 8.24 -4.40 -35.29
C SER A 24 6.92 -4.26 -34.55
N ALA A 25 6.15 -3.23 -34.89
CA ALA A 25 4.77 -3.08 -34.48
C ALA A 25 3.97 -4.25 -35.06
N THR A 26 4.00 -5.39 -34.36
CA THR A 26 2.98 -6.41 -34.50
C THR A 26 1.70 -5.77 -33.98
N LYS A 27 0.75 -5.55 -34.88
CA LYS A 27 -0.65 -5.35 -34.53
C LYS A 27 -1.00 -6.50 -33.58
N GLN A 28 -1.04 -6.19 -32.28
CA GLN A 28 -1.50 -7.12 -31.26
C GLN A 28 -2.93 -7.44 -31.66
N ALA A 29 -3.12 -8.67 -32.15
CA ALA A 29 -4.44 -9.19 -32.40
C ALA A 29 -5.21 -9.02 -31.10
N VAL A 30 -6.26 -8.20 -31.14
CA VAL A 30 -7.24 -8.09 -30.06
C VAL A 30 -7.81 -9.49 -29.92
N HIS A 31 -7.29 -10.24 -28.95
CA HIS A 31 -7.83 -11.54 -28.60
C HIS A 31 -9.29 -11.29 -28.21
N PRO A 32 -10.27 -11.96 -28.83
CA PRO A 32 -11.65 -11.84 -28.43
C PRO A 32 -11.74 -12.34 -26.98
N TYR A 33 -11.97 -11.40 -26.07
CA TYR A 33 -12.14 -11.65 -24.65
C TYR A 33 -13.14 -12.78 -24.44
N ASN A 34 -12.69 -13.87 -23.81
CA ASN A 34 -13.62 -14.85 -23.27
C ASN A 34 -14.34 -14.16 -22.10
N GLY A 35 -15.67 -14.04 -22.16
CA GLY A 35 -16.46 -13.42 -21.08
C GLY A 35 -16.21 -14.02 -19.69
N ASN A 36 -15.68 -15.25 -19.64
CA ASN A 36 -15.27 -15.93 -18.41
C ASN A 36 -14.04 -15.27 -17.74
N GLU A 37 -13.12 -14.72 -18.52
CA GLU A 37 -11.89 -14.09 -18.02
C GLU A 37 -12.19 -12.74 -17.35
N ILE A 38 -13.02 -11.91 -17.99
CA ILE A 38 -13.50 -10.63 -17.43
C ILE A 38 -14.29 -10.89 -16.13
N TYR A 39 -15.09 -11.97 -16.08
CA TYR A 39 -15.83 -12.34 -14.89
C TYR A 39 -14.90 -12.70 -13.72
N LEU A 40 -13.89 -13.54 -13.95
CA LEU A 40 -12.92 -13.93 -12.91
C LEU A 40 -12.12 -12.72 -12.39
N GLN A 41 -11.77 -11.78 -13.26
CA GLN A 41 -11.06 -10.56 -12.85
C GLN A 41 -11.92 -9.64 -12.00
N LYS A 42 -13.19 -9.48 -12.38
CA LYS A 42 -14.16 -8.72 -11.57
C LYS A 42 -14.31 -9.35 -10.19
N LEU A 43 -14.40 -10.68 -10.12
CA LEU A 43 -14.46 -11.40 -8.86
C LEU A 43 -13.20 -11.17 -8.02
N ALA A 44 -12.00 -11.31 -8.61
CA ALA A 44 -10.75 -11.06 -7.90
C ALA A 44 -10.63 -9.62 -7.36
N ALA A 45 -11.09 -8.62 -8.13
CA ALA A 45 -11.13 -7.24 -7.65
C ALA A 45 -12.12 -7.06 -6.48
N LEU A 46 -13.29 -7.69 -6.54
CA LEU A 46 -14.29 -7.64 -5.46
C LEU A 46 -13.77 -8.31 -4.19
N ASP A 47 -13.06 -9.43 -4.32
CA ASP A 47 -12.47 -10.15 -3.19
C ASP A 47 -11.36 -9.31 -2.55
N ALA A 48 -10.47 -8.71 -3.35
CA ALA A 48 -9.43 -7.82 -2.85
C ALA A 48 -10.00 -6.58 -2.14
N ILE A 49 -11.07 -5.98 -2.65
CA ILE A 49 -11.78 -4.87 -2.02
C ILE A 49 -12.41 -5.32 -0.70
N THR A 50 -13.02 -6.50 -0.68
CA THR A 50 -13.67 -7.05 0.53
C THR A 50 -12.64 -7.31 1.62
N LEU A 51 -11.53 -7.96 1.29
CA LEU A 51 -10.40 -8.18 2.21
C LEU A 51 -9.84 -6.86 2.74
N SER A 52 -9.68 -5.85 1.88
CA SER A 52 -9.23 -4.51 2.29
C SER A 52 -10.16 -3.87 3.31
N ILE A 53 -11.49 -4.04 3.15
CA ILE A 53 -12.48 -3.50 4.10
C ILE A 53 -12.39 -4.24 5.45
N GLU A 54 -12.18 -5.56 5.43
CA GLU A 54 -12.03 -6.37 6.64
C GLU A 54 -10.77 -6.01 7.41
N GLU A 55 -9.61 -5.94 6.75
CA GLU A 55 -8.34 -5.54 7.38
C GLU A 55 -8.40 -4.12 7.93
N LEU A 56 -9.03 -3.20 7.20
CA LEU A 56 -9.25 -1.84 7.66
C LEU A 56 -10.10 -1.79 8.94
N GLN A 57 -11.12 -2.65 9.03
CA GLN A 57 -11.96 -2.74 10.22
C GLN A 57 -11.17 -3.32 11.41
N GLN A 58 -10.33 -4.33 11.18
CA GLN A 58 -9.48 -4.90 12.22
C GLN A 58 -8.46 -3.88 12.75
N LEU A 59 -7.79 -3.16 11.85
CA LEU A 59 -6.83 -2.11 12.21
C LEU A 59 -7.53 -0.98 12.98
N ARG A 60 -8.71 -0.53 12.52
CA ARG A 60 -9.49 0.47 13.25
C ARG A 60 -9.85 0.00 14.66
N ASN A 61 -10.28 -1.25 14.81
CA ASN A 61 -10.60 -1.81 16.13
C ASN A 61 -9.36 -1.80 17.03
N PHE A 62 -8.21 -2.22 16.50
CA PHE A 62 -6.93 -2.21 17.23
C PHE A 62 -6.52 -0.80 17.66
N VAL A 63 -6.55 0.17 16.75
CA VAL A 63 -6.20 1.58 17.02
C VAL A 63 -7.09 2.19 18.12
N ASN A 64 -8.38 1.88 18.13
CA ASN A 64 -9.30 2.34 19.18
C ASN A 64 -9.04 1.71 20.57
N LEU A 65 -8.29 0.62 20.65
CA LEU A 65 -7.88 0.02 21.93
C LEU A 65 -6.63 0.68 22.49
N ILE A 66 -5.77 1.28 21.66
CA ILE A 66 -4.48 1.84 22.07
C ILE A 66 -4.61 2.84 23.24
N PRO A 67 -5.53 3.83 23.23
CA PRO A 67 -5.69 4.74 24.36
C PRO A 67 -6.09 4.03 25.66
N LYS A 68 -6.86 2.93 25.56
CA LYS A 68 -7.35 2.16 26.71
C LYS A 68 -6.25 1.33 27.36
N LEU A 69 -5.25 0.90 26.58
CA LEU A 69 -4.08 0.19 27.08
C LEU A 69 -3.16 1.09 27.93
N LYS A 70 -3.29 2.42 27.80
CA LYS A 70 -2.55 3.42 28.58
C LYS A 70 -3.19 3.73 29.95
N ASN A 71 -4.29 3.08 30.34
CA ASN A 71 -5.03 3.39 31.56
C ASN A 71 -4.17 3.22 32.83
N ARG A 72 -3.63 4.33 33.36
CA ARG A 72 -3.51 4.66 34.81
C ARG A 72 -2.75 5.95 35.16
N GLN A 73 -2.15 6.66 34.20
CA GLN A 73 -1.43 7.92 34.49
C GLN A 73 -2.25 9.14 34.06
N MET A 74 -2.23 10.20 34.89
CA MET A 74 -2.94 11.48 34.68
C MET A 74 -2.87 11.98 33.24
N LEU A 75 -3.94 12.64 32.78
CA LEU A 75 -4.01 13.41 31.53
C LEU A 75 -2.82 14.38 31.43
N ASN A 76 -1.75 13.94 30.77
CA ASN A 76 -0.60 14.75 30.43
C ASN A 76 -0.61 15.07 28.92
N LEU A 77 0.21 16.04 28.49
CA LEU A 77 0.31 16.47 27.09
C LEU A 77 0.52 15.29 26.12
N GLN A 78 1.29 14.28 26.53
CA GLN A 78 1.54 13.08 25.72
C GLN A 78 0.28 12.23 25.50
N THR A 79 -0.62 12.19 26.48
CA THR A 79 -1.91 11.50 26.37
C THR A 79 -2.85 12.23 25.42
N LEU A 80 -2.87 13.57 25.44
CA LEU A 80 -3.63 14.36 24.49
C LEU A 80 -3.11 14.20 23.05
N ASN A 81 -1.78 14.23 22.86
CA ASN A 81 -1.17 14.01 21.55
C ASN A 81 -1.50 12.61 21.00
N LEU A 82 -1.48 11.59 21.86
CA LEU A 82 -1.88 10.24 21.46
C LEU A 82 -3.34 10.19 21.01
N LEU A 83 -4.25 10.79 21.76
CA LEU A 83 -5.68 10.83 21.40
C LEU A 83 -5.89 11.52 20.05
N PHE A 84 -5.26 12.67 19.83
CA PHE A 84 -5.34 13.39 18.56
C PHE A 84 -4.83 12.56 17.39
N ASN A 85 -3.71 11.84 17.57
CA ASN A 85 -3.15 10.97 16.54
C ASN A 85 -4.05 9.77 16.23
N VAL A 86 -4.63 9.16 17.28
CA VAL A 86 -5.59 8.06 17.14
C VAL A 86 -6.84 8.53 16.39
N ASP A 87 -7.40 9.68 16.77
CA ASP A 87 -8.59 10.24 16.12
C ASP A 87 -8.32 10.57 14.64
N GLY A 88 -7.18 11.21 14.34
CA GLY A 88 -6.77 11.50 12.96
C GLY A 88 -6.59 10.23 12.13
N LEU A 89 -5.98 9.19 12.71
CA LEU A 89 -5.79 7.91 12.05
C LEU A 89 -7.13 7.20 11.79
N VAL A 90 -8.04 7.20 12.76
CA VAL A 90 -9.40 6.64 12.61
C VAL A 90 -10.23 7.39 11.58
N PHE A 91 -10.09 8.72 11.51
CA PHE A 91 -10.73 9.55 10.50
C PHE A 91 -10.30 9.14 9.08
N GLU A 92 -8.99 9.05 8.83
CA GLU A 92 -8.47 8.62 7.52
C GLU A 92 -8.91 7.19 7.15
N MET A 93 -9.03 6.29 8.14
CA MET A 93 -9.59 4.95 7.92
C MET A 93 -11.06 5.00 7.49
N GLY A 94 -11.88 5.89 8.06
CA GLY A 94 -13.28 6.07 7.63
C GLY A 94 -13.38 6.55 6.18
N ASP A 95 -12.47 7.43 5.81
CA ASP A 95 -12.33 7.98 4.46
C ASP A 95 -11.90 6.92 3.44
N LEU A 96 -10.92 6.07 3.79
CA LEU A 96 -10.48 4.94 2.98
C LEU A 96 -11.63 3.93 2.80
N LYS A 97 -12.33 3.59 3.90
CA LYS A 97 -13.48 2.66 3.88
C LYS A 97 -14.57 3.14 2.93
N SER A 98 -14.91 4.43 2.99
CA SER A 98 -15.92 5.03 2.11
C SER A 98 -15.51 4.94 0.64
N THR A 99 -14.22 5.08 0.35
CA THR A 99 -13.68 4.95 -1.00
C THR A 99 -13.73 3.50 -1.48
N LEU A 100 -13.33 2.53 -0.64
CA LEU A 100 -13.43 1.09 -0.94
C LEU A 100 -14.88 0.67 -1.24
N HIS A 101 -15.86 1.15 -0.46
CA HIS A 101 -17.28 0.90 -0.74
C HIS A 101 -17.73 1.48 -2.09
N ARG A 102 -17.27 2.67 -2.44
CA ARG A 102 -17.57 3.27 -3.75
C ARG A 102 -16.97 2.44 -4.88
N VAL A 103 -15.70 2.05 -4.77
CA VAL A 103 -14.98 1.24 -5.78
C VAL A 103 -15.61 -0.14 -5.94
N ARG A 104 -16.18 -0.72 -4.88
CA ARG A 104 -16.85 -2.03 -4.91
C ARG A 104 -17.95 -2.13 -5.96
N HIS A 105 -18.56 -1.03 -6.36
CA HIS A 105 -19.57 -1.02 -7.42
C HIS A 105 -18.98 -1.18 -8.83
N LEU A 106 -17.65 -1.08 -8.99
CA LEU A 106 -16.91 -1.26 -10.23
C LEU A 106 -17.52 -0.48 -11.42
N LYS A 107 -17.99 0.74 -11.16
CA LYS A 107 -18.57 1.62 -12.19
C LYS A 107 -17.47 2.34 -12.97
N ASP A 108 -17.49 2.19 -14.29
CA ASP A 108 -16.37 2.50 -15.17
C ASP A 108 -15.94 3.99 -15.20
N GLU A 109 -16.86 4.91 -14.92
CA GLU A 109 -16.65 6.34 -15.06
C GLU A 109 -15.61 6.92 -14.08
N HIS A 110 -15.37 6.26 -12.94
CA HIS A 110 -14.50 6.79 -11.88
C HIS A 110 -13.45 5.82 -11.35
N LEU A 111 -13.34 4.59 -11.89
CA LEU A 111 -12.44 3.55 -11.36
C LEU A 111 -10.98 3.98 -11.23
N MET A 112 -10.44 4.68 -12.24
CA MET A 112 -9.05 5.19 -12.21
C MET A 112 -8.83 6.25 -11.14
N PHE A 113 -9.77 7.20 -11.04
CA PHE A 113 -9.72 8.26 -10.04
C PHE A 113 -9.85 7.69 -8.62
N ASP A 114 -10.73 6.70 -8.45
CA ASP A 114 -10.95 6.03 -7.20
C ASP A 114 -9.74 5.18 -6.78
N ALA A 115 -9.12 4.46 -7.71
CA ALA A 115 -7.86 3.73 -7.49
C ALA A 115 -6.72 4.65 -7.03
N TYR A 116 -6.56 5.81 -7.69
CA TYR A 116 -5.60 6.83 -7.24
C TYR A 116 -5.95 7.38 -5.86
N THR A 117 -7.23 7.60 -5.59
CA THR A 117 -7.71 8.08 -4.28
C THR A 117 -7.43 7.06 -3.17
N LEU A 118 -7.58 5.75 -3.43
CA LEU A 118 -7.22 4.69 -2.49
C LEU A 118 -5.74 4.77 -2.11
N ARG A 119 -4.82 4.82 -3.09
CA ARG A 119 -3.38 4.95 -2.83
C ARG A 119 -3.04 6.18 -2.00
N ARG A 120 -3.61 7.33 -2.36
CA ARG A 120 -3.38 8.59 -1.63
C ARG A 120 -3.86 8.49 -0.18
N LYS A 121 -5.04 7.92 0.06
CA LYS A 121 -5.58 7.74 1.42
C LYS A 121 -4.75 6.74 2.22
N MET A 122 -4.29 5.65 1.60
CA MET A 122 -3.40 4.69 2.25
C MET A 122 -2.07 5.33 2.66
N ALA A 123 -1.46 6.15 1.79
CA ALA A 123 -0.24 6.88 2.12
C ALA A 123 -0.41 7.85 3.32
N ARG A 124 -1.61 8.43 3.50
CA ARG A 124 -1.94 9.24 4.67
C ARG A 124 -2.06 8.39 5.93
N ILE A 125 -2.69 7.22 5.85
CA ILE A 125 -2.77 6.25 6.96
C ILE A 125 -1.37 5.80 7.38
N VAL A 126 -0.48 5.48 6.43
CA VAL A 126 0.92 5.11 6.73
C VAL A 126 1.64 6.25 7.46
N THR A 127 1.49 7.49 6.98
CA THR A 127 2.11 8.67 7.59
C THR A 127 1.59 8.91 9.02
N LEU A 128 0.27 8.91 9.21
CA LEU A 128 -0.33 9.08 10.54
C LEU A 128 -0.03 7.91 11.46
N GLY A 129 0.07 6.70 10.92
CA GLY A 129 0.53 5.51 11.61
C GLY A 129 1.90 5.71 12.23
N LYS A 130 2.87 6.20 11.43
CA LYS A 130 4.22 6.53 11.92
C LYS A 130 4.18 7.59 13.02
N ILE A 131 3.38 8.65 12.87
CA ILE A 131 3.22 9.70 13.88
C ILE A 131 2.62 9.14 15.18
N CYS A 132 1.59 8.29 15.07
CA CYS A 132 0.98 7.60 16.19
C CYS A 132 2.00 6.69 16.89
N SER A 133 2.72 5.88 16.12
CA SER A 133 3.83 5.01 16.56
C SER A 133 4.89 5.79 17.32
N SER A 134 5.37 6.93 16.80
CA SER A 134 6.34 7.80 17.50
C SER A 134 5.83 8.33 18.84
N SER A 135 4.53 8.59 18.96
CA SER A 135 3.91 9.05 20.21
C SER A 135 3.74 7.94 21.25
N LEU A 136 3.82 6.68 20.80
CA LEU A 136 3.70 5.48 21.63
C LEU A 136 5.04 4.97 22.17
N VAL A 137 6.18 5.32 21.56
CA VAL A 137 7.53 4.80 21.90
C VAL A 137 7.85 4.84 23.39
N ASN A 138 7.43 5.91 24.09
CA ASN A 138 7.73 6.09 25.52
C ASN A 138 6.58 5.68 26.45
N ASN A 139 5.45 5.23 25.90
CA ASN A 139 4.17 5.18 26.59
C ASN A 139 3.46 3.83 26.55
N VAL A 140 3.83 2.94 25.62
CA VAL A 140 3.17 1.66 25.41
C VAL A 140 4.21 0.57 25.12
N ASP A 141 3.88 -0.67 25.48
CA ASP A 141 4.66 -1.86 25.16
C ASP A 141 5.07 -1.87 23.68
N LEU A 142 6.35 -2.20 23.42
CA LEU A 142 6.92 -2.37 22.09
C LEU A 142 6.13 -3.38 21.25
N ILE A 143 5.44 -4.34 21.89
CA ILE A 143 4.54 -5.27 21.23
C ILE A 143 3.39 -4.52 20.55
N VAL A 144 2.74 -3.56 21.22
CA VAL A 144 1.62 -2.80 20.63
C VAL A 144 2.11 -1.93 19.46
N LEU A 145 3.31 -1.34 19.59
CA LEU A 145 3.96 -0.59 18.52
C LEU A 145 4.23 -1.48 17.29
N SER A 146 4.79 -2.67 17.52
CA SER A 146 5.06 -3.65 16.47
C SER A 146 3.77 -4.12 15.80
N MET A 147 2.72 -4.40 16.57
CA MET A 147 1.41 -4.79 16.05
C MET A 147 0.75 -3.66 15.25
N LEU A 148 0.89 -2.40 15.67
CA LEU A 148 0.37 -1.25 14.91
C LEU A 148 1.03 -1.18 13.54
N ASN A 149 2.37 -1.19 13.49
CA ASN A 149 3.12 -1.09 12.25
C ASN A 149 2.79 -2.25 11.31
N ARG A 150 2.78 -3.48 11.83
CA ARG A 150 2.45 -4.68 11.04
C ARG A 150 1.04 -4.62 10.47
N LYS A 151 0.05 -4.21 11.25
CA LYS A 151 -1.33 -4.08 10.75
C LYS A 151 -1.49 -2.99 9.70
N ILE A 152 -0.69 -1.93 9.76
CA ILE A 152 -0.68 -0.88 8.72
C ILE A 152 -0.03 -1.41 7.44
N GLU A 153 1.05 -2.19 7.54
CA GLU A 153 1.70 -2.86 6.41
C GLU A 153 0.77 -3.89 5.76
N ASP A 154 0.10 -4.72 6.56
CA ASP A 154 -0.88 -5.69 6.08
C ASP A 154 -2.01 -4.97 5.31
N LEU A 155 -2.52 -3.84 5.86
CA LEU A 155 -3.52 -3.02 5.18
C LEU A 155 -2.99 -2.41 3.86
N ASP A 156 -1.75 -1.90 3.86
CA ASP A 156 -1.13 -1.30 2.67
C ASP A 156 -1.07 -2.32 1.52
N MET A 157 -0.62 -3.53 1.84
CA MET A 157 -0.51 -4.63 0.88
C MET A 157 -1.87 -5.02 0.27
N VAL A 158 -2.91 -5.18 1.10
CA VAL A 158 -4.23 -5.58 0.57
C VAL A 158 -4.90 -4.46 -0.21
N VAL A 159 -4.70 -3.20 0.19
CA VAL A 159 -5.23 -2.03 -0.54
C VAL A 159 -4.50 -1.85 -1.87
N ASP A 160 -3.18 -2.03 -1.93
CA ASP A 160 -2.45 -1.95 -3.21
C ASP A 160 -2.84 -3.10 -4.15
N ASN A 161 -3.07 -4.31 -3.63
CA ASN A 161 -3.65 -5.40 -4.42
C ASN A 161 -5.03 -5.02 -4.99
N ALA A 162 -5.93 -4.46 -4.16
CA ALA A 162 -7.23 -3.98 -4.63
C ALA A 162 -7.09 -2.90 -5.72
N VAL A 163 -6.16 -1.96 -5.54
CA VAL A 163 -5.85 -0.94 -6.54
C VAL A 163 -5.36 -1.56 -7.85
N CYS A 164 -4.41 -2.49 -7.79
CA CYS A 164 -3.88 -3.16 -8.97
C CYS A 164 -4.99 -3.89 -9.75
N ARG A 165 -5.83 -4.67 -9.07
CA ARG A 165 -6.96 -5.38 -9.70
C ARG A 165 -7.98 -4.43 -10.34
N VAL A 166 -8.27 -3.31 -9.68
CA VAL A 166 -9.16 -2.27 -10.22
C VAL A 166 -8.56 -1.61 -11.46
N LEU A 167 -7.25 -1.37 -11.48
CA LEU A 167 -6.56 -0.80 -12.63
C LEU A 167 -6.50 -1.78 -13.80
N GLU A 168 -6.21 -3.06 -13.55
CA GLU A 168 -6.22 -4.14 -14.56
C GLU A 168 -7.59 -4.22 -15.27
N LEU A 169 -8.69 -4.14 -14.50
CA LEU A 169 -10.05 -4.10 -15.05
C LEU A 169 -10.29 -2.92 -16.00
N LYS A 170 -9.65 -1.77 -15.75
CA LYS A 170 -9.85 -0.57 -16.57
C LYS A 170 -8.93 -0.53 -17.78
N THR A 171 -7.69 -1.00 -17.66
CA THR A 171 -6.70 -0.94 -18.74
C THR A 171 -6.79 -2.13 -19.68
N GLY A 172 -7.40 -3.24 -19.26
CA GLY A 172 -7.39 -4.50 -20.01
C GLY A 172 -5.96 -5.04 -20.22
N GLN A 173 -5.00 -4.60 -19.39
CA GLN A 173 -3.62 -5.06 -19.41
C GLN A 173 -3.41 -6.10 -18.31
N PHE A 174 -2.90 -7.26 -18.70
CA PHE A 174 -2.69 -8.41 -17.82
C PHE A 174 -1.21 -8.62 -17.53
N SER A 175 -0.88 -8.80 -16.25
CA SER A 175 0.37 -9.43 -15.81
C SER A 175 -0.01 -10.81 -15.30
N GLY A 176 0.28 -11.84 -16.10
CA GLY A 176 0.22 -13.25 -15.69
C GLY A 176 1.41 -13.64 -14.83
#